data_AF-A0A4V1UA83-F1
#
_entry.id   AF-A0A4V1UA83-F1
#
_cell.length_a   1.000
_cell.length_b   1.000
_cell.length_c   1.000
_cell.angle_alpha   90.00
_cell.angle_beta   90.00
_cell.angle_gamma   90.00
#
_symmetry.space_group_name_H-M   'P 1'
#
loop_
_entity.id
_entity.type
_entity.pdbx_description
1 polymer ?
#
loop_
_entity_poly.entity_id
_entity_poly.type
_entity_poly.pdbx_seq_one_letter_code
_entity_poly.pdbx_strand_id
1 'polypeptide(L)'
;MAFDKVNEKIKTAPGFACLPDLAAERLGGKVLFCTDDFFAEKENLLKPGRGIFIPEKYTERGKWMDGWESRRKRTAGNDWAVIQFAAPGRISGFDIDTNFFLGNHPPHASVEAVYLTEASVENFTEADWENLKWQEILP
;
A
#
# COMPACT_ATOMS: atom_id res chain seq x y z
N MET A 1 11.76 3.74 -22.04
CA MET A 1 13.16 3.56 -21.60
C MET A 1 13.20 2.32 -20.73
N ALA A 2 14.13 1.38 -20.97
CA ALA A 2 14.32 0.24 -20.09
C ALA A 2 15.16 0.72 -18.89
N PHE A 3 14.61 0.59 -17.68
CA PHE A 3 15.33 0.94 -16.46
C PHE A 3 16.33 -0.17 -16.12
N ASP A 4 17.47 0.23 -15.56
CA ASP A 4 18.46 -0.72 -15.08
C ASP A 4 17.88 -1.55 -13.95
N LYS A 5 17.99 -2.87 -14.08
CA LYS A 5 17.56 -3.80 -13.05
C LYS A 5 18.45 -3.61 -11.82
N VAL A 6 17.88 -3.13 -10.72
CA VAL A 6 18.60 -3.00 -9.45
C VAL A 6 19.05 -4.40 -9.01
N ASN A 7 20.36 -4.64 -9.07
CA ASN A 7 20.98 -5.92 -8.65
C ASN A 7 21.47 -5.89 -7.20
N GLU A 8 21.29 -4.76 -6.51
CA GLU A 8 21.73 -4.61 -5.14
C GLU A 8 20.79 -5.34 -4.19
N LYS A 9 21.26 -6.45 -3.64
CA LYS A 9 20.62 -7.11 -2.50
C LYS A 9 21.16 -6.48 -1.23
N ILE A 10 20.41 -5.56 -0.64
CA ILE A 10 20.72 -5.04 0.69
C ILE A 10 20.62 -6.22 1.69
N LYS A 11 21.77 -6.66 2.23
CA LYS A 11 21.83 -7.84 3.12
C LYS A 11 21.43 -7.53 4.56
N THR A 12 21.42 -6.26 4.93
CA THR A 12 21.10 -5.78 6.27
C THR A 12 19.82 -4.95 6.21
N ALA A 13 18.92 -5.13 7.17
CA ALA A 13 17.72 -4.31 7.24
C ALA A 13 18.09 -2.81 7.30
N PRO A 14 17.36 -1.93 6.62
CA PRO A 14 17.62 -0.50 6.68
C PRO A 14 17.38 0.02 8.10
N GLY A 15 18.04 1.13 8.46
CA GLY A 15 17.96 1.68 9.83
C GLY A 15 16.54 2.03 10.29
N PHE A 16 15.63 2.38 9.36
CA PHE A 16 14.24 2.67 9.72
C PHE A 16 13.45 1.41 10.11
N ALA A 17 13.91 0.19 9.77
CA ALA A 17 13.20 -1.05 10.07
C ALA A 17 13.20 -1.41 11.58
N CYS A 18 13.99 -0.70 12.40
CA CYS A 18 13.92 -0.82 13.85
C CYS A 18 12.95 0.19 14.51
N LEU A 19 12.35 1.09 13.73
CA LEU A 19 11.37 2.07 14.20
C LEU A 19 9.96 1.46 14.21
N PRO A 20 9.01 2.03 14.98
CA PRO A 20 7.61 1.62 14.93
C PRO A 20 7.02 1.83 13.53
N ASP A 21 6.29 0.83 13.05
CA ASP A 21 5.48 0.95 11.84
C ASP A 21 4.20 1.76 12.14
N LEU A 22 4.14 2.97 11.58
CA LEU A 22 3.00 3.89 11.76
C LEU A 22 1.72 3.38 11.07
N ALA A 23 1.84 2.52 10.06
CA ALA A 23 0.71 1.99 9.30
C ALA A 23 0.14 0.70 9.90
N ALA A 24 0.84 0.07 10.86
CA ALA A 24 0.47 -1.24 11.39
C ALA A 24 -0.96 -1.29 11.96
N GLU A 25 -1.75 -2.24 11.46
CA GLU A 25 -3.13 -2.49 11.92
C GLU A 25 -3.19 -2.73 13.43
N ARG A 26 -2.25 -3.50 13.98
CA ARG A 26 -2.18 -3.83 15.42
C ARG A 26 -1.99 -2.61 16.33
N LEU A 27 -1.52 -1.49 15.78
CA LEU A 27 -1.35 -0.23 16.50
C LEU A 27 -2.53 0.73 16.26
N GLY A 28 -3.48 0.37 15.40
CA GLY A 28 -4.64 1.17 15.03
C GLY A 28 -4.54 1.82 13.65
N GLY A 29 -3.54 1.47 12.85
CA GLY A 29 -3.47 1.86 11.44
C GLY A 29 -4.60 1.22 10.63
N LYS A 30 -5.09 1.91 9.61
CA LYS A 30 -6.31 1.51 8.89
C LYS A 30 -6.20 1.90 7.43
N VAL A 31 -6.74 1.07 6.54
CA VAL A 31 -7.00 1.51 5.17
C VAL A 31 -8.38 2.15 5.13
N LEU A 32 -8.45 3.42 4.72
CA LEU A 32 -9.69 4.20 4.69
C LEU A 32 -10.41 4.08 3.34
N PHE A 33 -9.65 3.92 2.26
CA PHE A 33 -10.15 3.94 0.89
C PHE A 33 -9.20 3.18 -0.03
N CYS A 34 -9.72 2.62 -1.12
CA CYS A 34 -8.95 2.31 -2.32
C CYS A 34 -9.81 2.50 -3.56
N THR A 35 -9.18 2.66 -4.72
CA THR A 35 -9.89 2.71 -6.00
C THR A 35 -10.47 1.35 -6.41
N ASP A 36 -9.79 0.25 -6.11
CA ASP A 36 -10.22 -1.11 -6.47
C ASP A 36 -9.49 -2.18 -5.65
N ASP A 37 -10.22 -3.03 -4.92
CA ASP A 37 -9.71 -4.18 -4.15
C ASP A 37 -10.39 -5.50 -4.57
N PHE A 38 -10.75 -5.60 -5.85
CA PHE A 38 -11.54 -6.72 -6.37
C PHE A 38 -10.89 -8.10 -6.16
N PHE A 39 -9.59 -8.28 -6.44
CA PHE A 39 -8.98 -9.62 -6.37
C PHE A 39 -8.48 -9.96 -4.97
N ALA A 40 -7.91 -8.98 -4.26
CA ALA A 40 -7.45 -9.15 -2.89
C ALA A 40 -7.62 -7.85 -2.10
N GLU A 41 -8.00 -7.99 -0.83
CA GLU A 41 -8.43 -6.89 0.03
C GLU A 41 -7.26 -5.93 0.37
N LYS A 42 -7.52 -4.61 0.29
CA LYS A 42 -6.53 -3.56 0.63
C LYS A 42 -6.01 -3.66 2.06
N GLU A 43 -6.82 -4.18 3.00
CA GLU A 43 -6.46 -4.35 4.40
C GLU A 43 -5.27 -5.31 4.59
N ASN A 44 -5.00 -6.19 3.62
CA ASN A 44 -3.84 -7.09 3.67
C ASN A 44 -2.50 -6.33 3.63
N LEU A 45 -2.47 -5.09 3.12
CA LEU A 45 -1.27 -4.24 3.12
C LEU A 45 -0.70 -3.97 4.52
N LEU A 46 -1.56 -4.00 5.54
CA LEU A 46 -1.20 -3.62 6.92
C LEU A 46 -1.02 -4.84 7.84
N LYS A 47 -1.15 -6.05 7.29
CA LYS A 47 -1.01 -7.29 8.06
C LYS A 47 0.46 -7.51 8.45
N PRO A 48 0.72 -8.07 9.64
CA PRO A 48 2.08 -8.26 10.12
C PRO A 48 2.79 -9.38 9.34
N GLY A 49 4.08 -9.16 9.05
CA GLY A 49 4.93 -10.15 8.39
C GLY A 49 4.89 -10.05 6.86
N ARG A 50 5.63 -10.93 6.19
CA ARG A 50 5.60 -11.01 4.73
C ARG A 50 4.39 -11.82 4.27
N GLY A 51 3.75 -11.37 3.20
CA GLY A 51 2.60 -12.06 2.63
C GLY A 51 2.92 -13.51 2.29
N ILE A 52 1.98 -14.42 2.53
CA ILE A 52 2.08 -15.85 2.23
C ILE A 52 1.34 -16.24 0.94
N PHE A 53 1.78 -17.33 0.30
CA PHE A 53 1.07 -17.91 -0.84
C PHE A 53 0.56 -19.30 -0.51
N ILE A 54 -0.74 -19.53 -0.76
CA ILE A 54 -1.38 -20.83 -0.54
C ILE A 54 -1.84 -21.39 -1.90
N PRO A 55 -1.10 -22.35 -2.49
CA PRO A 55 -1.33 -22.83 -3.85
C PRO A 55 -2.71 -23.43 -4.12
N GLU A 56 -3.47 -23.86 -3.13
CA GLU A 56 -4.80 -24.46 -3.34
C GLU A 56 -5.95 -23.57 -2.84
N LYS A 57 -5.65 -22.33 -2.41
CA LYS A 57 -6.66 -21.42 -1.87
C LYS A 57 -7.18 -20.45 -2.92
N TYR A 58 -8.49 -20.38 -3.02
CA TYR A 58 -9.24 -19.52 -3.93
C TYR A 58 -10.38 -18.82 -3.17
N THR A 59 -10.78 -17.66 -3.66
CA THR A 59 -11.97 -16.92 -3.25
C THR A 59 -12.97 -16.92 -4.41
N GLU A 60 -14.17 -16.37 -4.20
CA GLU A 60 -15.14 -16.16 -5.27
C GLU A 60 -14.63 -15.18 -6.35
N ARG A 61 -13.57 -14.40 -6.04
CA ARG A 61 -13.01 -13.36 -6.89
C ARG A 61 -11.75 -13.82 -7.62
N GLY A 62 -11.23 -15.01 -7.32
CA GLY A 62 -10.06 -15.58 -7.99
C GLY A 62 -9.11 -16.29 -7.04
N LYS A 63 -7.81 -16.23 -7.34
CA LYS A 63 -6.78 -16.77 -6.46
C LYS A 63 -6.77 -15.97 -5.15
N TRP A 64 -6.67 -16.64 -4.01
CA TRP A 64 -6.44 -15.91 -2.76
C TRP A 64 -4.99 -15.41 -2.72
N MET A 65 -4.81 -14.12 -2.46
CA MET A 65 -3.50 -13.47 -2.32
C MET A 65 -3.41 -12.77 -0.97
N ASP A 66 -2.23 -12.83 -0.34
CA ASP A 66 -1.93 -12.12 0.90
C ASP A 66 -1.29 -10.77 0.58
N GLY A 67 -2.13 -9.85 0.10
CA GLY A 67 -1.78 -8.52 -0.35
C GLY A 67 -2.99 -7.82 -0.95
N TRP A 68 -2.77 -6.67 -1.59
CA TRP A 68 -3.81 -5.92 -2.29
C TRP A 68 -3.68 -6.13 -3.80
N GLU A 69 -4.79 -6.47 -4.47
CA GLU A 69 -4.82 -6.67 -5.92
C GLU A 69 -6.08 -6.07 -6.54
N SER A 70 -5.89 -5.09 -7.42
CA SER A 70 -6.93 -4.48 -8.25
C SER A 70 -7.14 -5.23 -9.57
N ARG A 71 -8.23 -4.93 -10.28
CA ARG A 71 -8.39 -5.38 -11.66
C ARG A 71 -7.40 -4.65 -12.56
N ARG A 72 -7.04 -5.30 -13.67
CA ARG A 72 -6.23 -4.66 -14.71
C ARG A 72 -6.93 -3.41 -15.25
N LYS A 73 -6.35 -2.25 -14.99
CA LYS A 73 -6.79 -0.97 -15.54
C LYS A 73 -6.50 -0.90 -17.04
N ARG A 74 -7.50 -0.52 -17.84
CA ARG A 74 -7.39 -0.31 -19.30
C ARG A 74 -7.58 1.16 -19.70
N THR A 75 -7.52 2.04 -18.71
CA THR A 75 -7.63 3.49 -18.83
C THR A 75 -6.36 4.12 -18.27
N ALA A 76 -6.12 5.41 -18.56
CA ALA A 76 -5.02 6.13 -17.94
C ALA A 76 -5.22 6.27 -16.41
N GLY A 77 -4.12 6.47 -15.69
CA GLY A 77 -4.08 6.61 -14.24
C GLY A 77 -3.53 5.37 -13.52
N ASN A 78 -3.60 5.41 -12.20
CA ASN A 78 -3.12 4.37 -11.28
C ASN A 78 -4.25 3.93 -10.36
N ASP A 79 -4.05 2.80 -9.67
CA ASP A 79 -4.82 2.48 -8.47
C ASP A 79 -4.08 3.01 -7.25
N TRP A 80 -4.83 3.43 -6.23
CA TRP A 80 -4.28 3.96 -5.00
C TRP A 80 -5.15 3.58 -3.80
N ALA A 81 -4.53 3.61 -2.62
CA ALA A 81 -5.19 3.35 -1.34
C ALA A 81 -4.78 4.42 -0.33
N VAL A 82 -5.71 4.80 0.55
CA VAL A 82 -5.47 5.77 1.62
C VAL A 82 -5.28 5.02 2.93
N ILE A 83 -4.13 5.22 3.55
CA ILE A 83 -3.79 4.59 4.82
C ILE A 83 -3.74 5.67 5.90
N GLN A 84 -4.57 5.49 6.93
CA GLN A 84 -4.48 6.25 8.17
C GLN A 84 -3.42 5.60 9.07
N PHE A 85 -2.45 6.40 9.51
CA PHE A 85 -1.52 5.96 10.53
C PHE A 85 -2.17 5.82 11.90
N ALA A 86 -1.66 4.89 12.70
CA ALA A 86 -2.03 4.67 14.09
C ALA A 86 -1.84 5.92 14.96
N ALA A 87 -0.83 6.72 14.66
CA ALA A 87 -0.55 8.00 15.32
C ALA A 87 0.17 8.96 14.37
N PRO A 88 0.06 10.28 14.59
CA PRO A 88 0.94 11.28 13.98
C PRO A 88 2.42 10.92 14.18
N GLY A 89 3.24 11.06 13.15
CA GLY A 89 4.65 10.71 13.23
C GLY A 89 5.48 11.28 12.08
N ARG A 90 6.80 11.07 12.18
CA ARG A 90 7.75 11.39 11.11
C ARG A 90 8.12 10.11 10.38
N ILE A 91 7.97 10.12 9.06
CA ILE A 91 8.30 8.98 8.21
C ILE A 91 9.82 8.97 7.99
N SER A 92 10.44 7.82 8.26
CA SER A 92 11.89 7.61 8.06
C SER A 92 12.21 6.67 6.90
N GLY A 93 11.22 5.98 6.35
CA GLY A 93 11.35 5.06 5.23
C GLY A 93 10.04 4.31 4.95
N PHE A 94 10.05 3.52 3.90
CA PHE A 94 8.90 2.72 3.44
C PHE A 94 9.36 1.30 3.12
N ASP A 95 8.43 0.35 3.30
CA ASP A 95 8.56 -1.01 2.80
C ASP A 95 7.38 -1.29 1.86
N ILE A 96 7.68 -1.49 0.57
CA ILE A 96 6.70 -1.84 -0.46
C ILE A 96 7.01 -3.26 -0.91
N ASP A 97 6.43 -4.25 -0.24
CA ASP A 97 6.65 -5.67 -0.52
C ASP A 97 5.68 -6.17 -1.60
N THR A 98 6.22 -6.61 -2.73
CA THR A 98 5.48 -7.20 -3.85
C THR A 98 5.55 -8.74 -3.85
N ASN A 99 5.83 -9.34 -2.70
CA ASN A 99 5.98 -10.78 -2.54
C ASN A 99 4.82 -11.55 -3.20
N PHE A 100 5.16 -12.60 -3.96
CA PHE A 100 4.21 -13.47 -4.68
C PHE A 100 3.39 -12.83 -5.81
N PHE A 101 3.48 -11.51 -6.04
CA PHE A 101 2.90 -10.84 -7.23
C PHE A 101 3.85 -10.95 -8.44
N LEU A 102 4.02 -12.19 -8.92
CA LEU A 102 4.96 -12.53 -9.99
C LEU A 102 4.37 -12.24 -11.37
N GLY A 103 4.77 -11.11 -11.96
CA GLY A 103 4.33 -10.67 -13.29
C GLY A 103 3.09 -9.77 -13.29
N ASN A 104 2.42 -9.63 -12.15
CA ASN A 104 1.31 -8.70 -11.91
C ASN A 104 1.60 -7.65 -10.82
N HIS A 105 2.83 -7.59 -10.28
CA HIS A 105 3.23 -6.48 -9.41
C HIS A 105 3.12 -5.15 -10.16
N PRO A 106 2.86 -4.05 -9.45
CA PRO A 106 2.83 -2.74 -10.08
C PRO A 106 4.21 -2.41 -10.67
N PRO A 107 4.28 -1.84 -11.89
CA PRO A 107 5.56 -1.48 -12.49
C PRO A 107 6.24 -0.31 -11.77
N HIS A 108 5.45 0.52 -11.10
CA HIS A 108 5.89 1.70 -10.36
C HIS A 108 4.99 1.90 -9.14
N ALA A 109 5.51 2.55 -8.11
CA ALA A 109 4.76 3.01 -6.96
C ALA A 109 5.34 4.35 -6.50
N SER A 110 4.46 5.24 -6.05
CA SER A 110 4.80 6.49 -5.37
C SER A 110 4.01 6.56 -4.05
N VAL A 111 4.45 7.44 -3.15
CA VAL A 111 3.75 7.69 -1.88
C VAL A 111 3.62 9.18 -1.67
N GLU A 112 2.41 9.58 -1.32
CA GLU A 112 2.08 10.92 -0.88
C GLU A 112 1.57 10.87 0.57
N ALA A 113 1.71 11.98 1.31
CA ALA A 113 1.14 12.14 2.63
C ALA A 113 0.49 13.51 2.83
N VAL A 114 -0.48 13.53 3.73
CA VAL A 114 -1.14 14.74 4.20
C VAL A 114 -1.34 14.62 5.72
N TYR A 115 -1.16 15.73 6.43
CA TYR A 115 -1.44 15.81 7.86
C TYR A 115 -2.77 16.52 8.09
N LEU A 116 -3.75 15.80 8.63
CA LEU A 116 -5.09 16.32 8.92
C LEU A 116 -5.23 16.54 10.44
N THR A 117 -5.55 17.76 10.86
CA THR A 117 -5.63 18.12 12.30
C THR A 117 -7.02 17.95 12.90
N GLU A 118 -8.08 18.18 12.12
CA GLU A 118 -9.45 18.28 12.67
C GLU A 118 -10.55 17.74 11.71
N ALA A 119 -10.16 17.11 10.60
CA ALA A 119 -11.13 16.54 9.67
C ALA A 119 -11.58 15.16 10.13
N SER A 120 -12.86 15.01 10.47
CA SER A 120 -13.49 13.69 10.38
C SER A 120 -13.49 13.31 8.91
N VAL A 121 -12.84 12.20 8.58
CA VAL A 121 -12.80 11.63 7.23
C VAL A 121 -13.95 10.63 7.01
N GLU A 122 -14.90 10.59 7.94
CA GLU A 122 -16.11 9.78 7.81
C GLU A 122 -16.90 10.25 6.58
N ASN A 123 -17.25 9.31 5.71
CA ASN A 123 -18.01 9.53 4.47
C ASN A 123 -17.27 10.32 3.37
N PHE A 124 -15.93 10.43 3.43
CA PHE A 124 -15.18 10.92 2.29
C PHE A 124 -15.47 10.06 1.05
N THR A 125 -15.81 10.72 -0.04
CA THR A 125 -15.88 10.13 -1.37
C THR A 125 -14.49 10.09 -2.01
N GLU A 126 -14.35 9.39 -3.13
CA GLU A 126 -13.12 9.40 -3.93
C GLU A 126 -12.68 10.83 -4.29
N ALA A 127 -13.62 11.69 -4.68
CA ALA A 127 -13.33 13.09 -5.01
C ALA A 127 -12.82 13.90 -3.80
N ASP A 128 -13.29 13.60 -2.59
CA ASP A 128 -12.80 14.30 -1.39
C ASP A 128 -11.33 13.98 -1.12
N TRP A 129 -10.94 12.71 -1.32
CA TRP A 129 -9.55 12.28 -1.20
C TRP A 129 -8.64 12.90 -2.25
N GLU A 130 -9.07 12.97 -3.51
CA GLU A 130 -8.30 13.58 -4.59
C GLU A 130 -8.09 15.09 -4.40
N ASN A 131 -9.04 15.77 -3.76
CA ASN A 131 -8.99 17.22 -3.54
C ASN A 131 -8.14 17.64 -2.32
N LEU A 132 -7.62 16.68 -1.55
CA LEU A 132 -6.69 16.98 -0.46
C LEU A 132 -5.35 17.50 -1.00
N LYS A 133 -4.66 18.29 -0.18
CA LYS A 133 -3.31 18.78 -0.47
C LYS A 133 -2.27 17.73 -0.10
N TRP A 134 -2.21 16.66 -0.88
CA TRP A 134 -1.20 15.63 -0.76
C TRP A 134 0.19 16.18 -1.11
N GLN A 135 1.19 15.73 -0.35
CA GLN A 135 2.60 16.02 -0.62
C GLN A 135 3.29 14.71 -0.99
N GLU A 136 3.90 14.66 -2.17
CA GLU A 136 4.76 13.55 -2.57
C GLU A 136 5.98 13.45 -1.64
N ILE A 137 6.20 12.25 -1.11
CA ILE A 137 7.30 11.93 -0.18
C ILE A 137 8.12 10.72 -0.65
N LEU A 138 7.61 9.96 -1.61
CA LEU A 138 8.36 8.99 -2.40
C LEU A 138 7.88 9.10 -3.87
N PRO A 139 8.71 9.60 -4.81
CA PRO A 139 8.37 9.67 -6.23
C PRO A 139 8.44 8.30 -6.93
#